data_AF-A0A2N9LSE1-F1
#
_entry.id   AF-A0A2N9LSE1-F1
#
_cell.length_a   1.000
_cell.length_b   1.000
_cell.length_c   1.000
_cell.angle_alpha   90.00
_cell.angle_beta   90.00
_cell.angle_gamma   90.00
#
_symmetry.space_group_name_H-M   'P 1'
#
loop_
_entity.id
_entity.type
_entity.pdbx_description
1 polymer ?
#
loop_
_entity_poly.entity_id
_entity_poly.type
_entity_poly.pdbx_seq_one_letter_code
_entity_poly.pdbx_strand_id
1 'polypeptide(L)'
;MRPGRQRGLGGWEHTLRYVPCVPPRRGQIAAALGATAGGRARSAEPTIRYRSAAGAIEKIRSTLGPSRQILIGEPAAAPGQDGGASGSGTPAPRPLPASLARVWQRIRAAEQRYGRAPGSVALLAVTKAFGPEAVAAAATLGQRAFGENYAQEAIAKMAALGGYPGLPQLEWHFIGPIQSNKTRLIAEHFQWVQSIDRLSIAQRLSAQRPPSLPALQVLLEVNVSGEASKGGVTAAELDALAAQVALLPQLQLRGLMAIPQAGLPLAGQRASFAQLRELLERLREHLARPAPGASPQVRPAPLLDILSMGMSADFEAAIAEGSTMVRVGSAIFGERP
;
A
#
# COMPACT_ATOMS: atom_id res chain seq x y z
N MET A 1 22.53 -55.84 13.81
CA MET A 1 23.22 -54.92 12.88
C MET A 1 22.16 -54.16 12.07
N ARG A 2 22.20 -52.81 12.08
CA ARG A 2 21.52 -51.93 11.08
C ARG A 2 22.28 -51.96 9.74
N PRO A 3 21.87 -51.30 8.63
CA PRO A 3 20.66 -50.49 8.30
C PRO A 3 19.97 -51.01 7.00
N GLY A 4 18.84 -50.55 6.44
CA GLY A 4 18.11 -49.28 6.41
C GLY A 4 17.99 -48.81 4.94
N ARG A 5 16.78 -48.74 4.36
CA ARG A 5 16.47 -47.89 3.19
C ARG A 5 15.04 -47.35 3.27
N GLN A 6 14.98 -46.02 3.20
CA GLN A 6 13.81 -45.16 3.31
C GLN A 6 12.95 -45.22 2.04
N ARG A 7 11.63 -45.12 2.23
CA ARG A 7 10.65 -44.85 1.18
C ARG A 7 10.69 -43.35 0.86
N GLY A 8 10.78 -43.02 -0.44
CA GLY A 8 10.67 -41.66 -0.92
C GLY A 8 9.27 -41.11 -0.69
N LEU A 9 9.18 -39.96 -0.02
CA LEU A 9 7.98 -39.14 0.05
C LEU A 9 8.01 -38.18 -1.13
N GLY A 10 6.96 -38.25 -1.96
CA GLY A 10 6.73 -37.30 -3.05
C GLY A 10 6.57 -35.89 -2.50
N GLY A 11 7.41 -34.97 -2.99
CA GLY A 11 7.28 -33.56 -2.73
C GLY A 11 6.06 -32.99 -3.45
N TRP A 12 5.18 -32.36 -2.69
CA TRP A 12 4.15 -31.48 -3.23
C TRP A 12 4.77 -30.08 -3.37
N GLU A 13 5.16 -29.70 -4.59
CA GLU A 13 5.52 -28.31 -4.89
C GLU A 13 4.23 -27.48 -4.99
N HIS A 14 4.01 -26.57 -4.04
CA HIS A 14 2.98 -25.54 -4.16
C HIS A 14 3.54 -24.33 -4.91
N THR A 15 3.23 -24.21 -6.20
CA THR A 15 3.51 -23.01 -6.98
C THR A 15 2.45 -21.94 -6.72
N LEU A 16 2.81 -20.82 -6.09
CA LEU A 16 1.97 -19.62 -6.07
C LEU A 16 1.98 -18.99 -7.48
N ARG A 17 0.92 -19.25 -8.26
CA ARG A 17 0.69 -18.57 -9.53
C ARG A 17 0.04 -17.22 -9.26
N TYR A 18 0.76 -16.14 -9.57
CA TYR A 18 0.16 -14.84 -9.82
C TYR A 18 -0.73 -14.96 -11.06
N VAL A 19 -2.04 -14.81 -10.87
CA VAL A 19 -3.01 -14.71 -11.98
C VAL A 19 -3.20 -13.22 -12.27
N PRO A 20 -2.60 -12.67 -13.34
CA PRO A 20 -2.95 -11.33 -13.76
C PRO A 20 -4.41 -11.33 -14.21
N CYS A 21 -5.19 -10.42 -13.65
CA CYS A 21 -6.56 -10.16 -14.10
C CYS A 21 -6.48 -9.66 -15.55
N VAL A 22 -6.74 -10.56 -16.51
CA VAL A 22 -6.84 -10.24 -17.93
C VAL A 22 -8.16 -9.49 -18.13
N PRO A 23 -8.17 -8.25 -18.63
CA PRO A 23 -9.41 -7.60 -19.00
C PRO A 23 -10.06 -8.38 -20.17
N PRO A 24 -11.38 -8.56 -20.21
CA PRO A 24 -12.02 -9.24 -21.32
C PRO A 24 -11.72 -8.51 -22.63
N ARG A 25 -11.34 -9.28 -23.65
CA ARG A 25 -11.12 -8.79 -25.02
C ARG A 25 -12.40 -8.13 -25.52
N ARG A 26 -12.26 -6.97 -26.17
CA ARG A 26 -13.35 -6.33 -26.93
C ARG A 26 -13.87 -7.31 -27.98
N GLY A 27 -15.16 -7.65 -27.88
CA GLY A 27 -15.89 -8.35 -28.93
C GLY A 27 -16.81 -9.43 -28.39
N GLN A 28 -18.02 -9.01 -27.99
CA GLN A 28 -19.31 -9.73 -28.05
C GLN A 28 -20.20 -9.25 -26.90
N ILE A 29 -21.07 -8.28 -27.16
CA ILE A 29 -22.53 -8.38 -26.94
C ILE A 29 -23.17 -7.43 -27.97
N ALA A 30 -23.85 -8.00 -28.95
CA ALA A 30 -24.84 -7.30 -29.74
C ALA A 30 -26.23 -7.65 -29.19
N ALA A 31 -27.16 -6.71 -29.37
CA ALA A 31 -28.61 -6.79 -29.16
C ALA A 31 -29.13 -6.66 -27.72
N ALA A 32 -29.49 -5.43 -27.36
CA ALA A 32 -30.87 -5.10 -26.99
C ALA A 32 -31.02 -3.57 -26.88
N LEU A 33 -31.86 -3.02 -27.77
CA LEU A 33 -32.66 -1.78 -27.70
C LEU A 33 -32.64 -1.11 -29.08
N GLY A 34 -33.69 -1.38 -29.84
CA GLY A 34 -33.98 -0.69 -31.07
C GLY A 34 -34.33 0.76 -30.80
N ALA A 35 -33.63 1.66 -31.48
CA ALA A 35 -34.11 2.99 -31.82
C ALA A 35 -33.33 3.47 -33.06
N THR A 36 -34.00 3.39 -34.20
CA THR A 36 -33.62 4.08 -35.44
C THR A 36 -33.93 5.57 -35.31
N ALA A 37 -32.97 6.44 -35.64
CA ALA A 37 -33.11 7.52 -36.62
C ALA A 37 -32.04 8.62 -36.46
N GLY A 38 -31.29 8.84 -37.54
CA GLY A 38 -31.01 10.15 -38.14
C GLY A 38 -30.36 11.25 -37.30
N GLY A 39 -29.07 11.52 -37.56
CA GLY A 39 -28.44 12.77 -37.17
C GLY A 39 -26.95 12.81 -37.46
N ARG A 40 -26.57 13.28 -38.66
CA ARG A 40 -25.18 13.67 -38.96
C ARG A 40 -24.78 14.82 -38.04
N ALA A 41 -23.81 14.58 -37.17
CA ALA A 41 -22.99 15.63 -36.58
C ALA A 41 -21.52 15.25 -36.74
N ARG A 42 -20.85 15.89 -37.70
CA ARG A 42 -19.39 15.93 -37.75
C ARG A 42 -18.96 16.94 -36.68
N SER A 43 -18.36 16.50 -35.59
CA SER A 43 -17.52 17.37 -34.76
C SER A 43 -16.11 16.80 -34.77
N ALA A 44 -15.26 17.42 -35.56
CA ALA A 44 -13.83 17.16 -35.57
C ALA A 44 -13.25 17.60 -34.22
N GLU A 45 -12.85 16.65 -33.38
CA GLU A 45 -11.99 16.93 -32.23
C GLU A 45 -10.56 17.20 -32.72
N PRO A 46 -9.88 18.25 -32.24
CA PRO A 46 -8.51 18.53 -32.64
C PRO A 46 -7.59 17.49 -32.01
N THR A 47 -7.15 16.51 -32.80
CA THR A 47 -6.09 15.59 -32.39
C THR A 47 -4.75 16.32 -32.41
N ILE A 48 -4.30 16.82 -31.26
CA ILE A 48 -2.93 17.37 -31.15
C ILE A 48 -1.97 16.19 -31.02
N ARG A 49 -1.31 15.83 -32.12
CA ARG A 49 -0.22 14.84 -32.14
C ARG A 49 1.06 15.49 -31.61
N TYR A 50 1.64 14.94 -30.55
CA TYR A 50 3.00 15.28 -30.11
C TYR A 50 3.99 14.25 -30.67
N ARG A 51 5.09 14.71 -31.26
CA ARG A 51 6.08 13.82 -31.90
C ARG A 51 7.02 13.11 -30.91
N SER A 52 7.08 13.53 -29.64
CA SER A 52 7.78 12.80 -28.57
C SER A 52 7.50 13.42 -27.18
N ALA A 53 7.79 12.67 -26.11
CA ALA A 53 7.66 13.11 -24.71
C ALA A 53 8.48 14.37 -24.37
N ALA A 54 9.51 14.69 -25.13
CA ALA A 54 10.32 15.90 -24.96
C ALA A 54 9.52 17.18 -25.29
N GLY A 55 8.64 17.15 -26.29
CA GLY A 55 7.86 18.32 -26.73
C GLY A 55 6.76 18.75 -25.74
N ALA A 56 6.33 17.85 -24.84
CA ALA A 56 5.35 18.17 -23.80
C ALA A 56 6.00 18.95 -22.63
N ILE A 57 7.26 18.66 -22.32
CA ILE A 57 8.02 19.28 -21.22
C ILE A 57 8.36 20.75 -21.54
N GLU A 58 8.64 21.04 -22.81
CA GLU A 58 9.01 22.39 -23.26
C GLU A 58 7.82 23.37 -23.24
N LYS A 59 6.60 22.87 -23.50
CA LYS A 59 5.37 23.66 -23.43
C LYS A 59 4.91 23.94 -22.00
N ILE A 60 5.24 23.06 -21.05
CA ILE A 60 5.05 23.30 -19.61
C ILE A 60 5.98 24.41 -19.12
N ARG A 61 7.23 24.45 -19.62
CA ARG A 61 8.17 25.54 -19.31
C ARG A 61 7.74 26.89 -19.86
N SER A 62 7.13 26.95 -21.04
CA SER A 62 6.72 28.22 -21.67
C SER A 62 5.43 28.82 -21.10
N THR A 63 4.66 28.05 -20.33
CA THR A 63 3.36 28.50 -19.76
C THR A 63 3.52 29.08 -18.35
N LEU A 64 4.69 28.91 -17.72
CA LEU A 64 5.05 29.50 -16.45
C LEU A 64 5.86 30.78 -16.73
N GLY A 65 5.23 31.94 -16.51
CA GLY A 65 5.85 33.26 -16.67
C GLY A 65 7.10 33.47 -15.78
N PRO A 66 7.90 34.51 -16.06
CA PRO A 66 9.29 34.57 -15.68
C PRO A 66 9.43 34.93 -14.20
N SER A 67 9.98 34.01 -13.41
CA SER A 67 10.62 34.37 -12.15
C SER A 67 11.70 33.36 -11.80
N ARG A 68 12.93 33.89 -11.80
CA ARG A 68 14.21 33.30 -11.37
C ARG A 68 14.96 32.51 -12.44
N GLN A 69 15.85 33.25 -13.12
CA GLN A 69 17.02 32.74 -13.84
C GLN A 69 17.81 31.78 -12.94
N ILE A 70 18.01 30.55 -13.39
CA ILE A 70 19.07 29.68 -12.89
C ILE A 70 20.25 29.89 -13.83
N LEU A 71 21.28 30.58 -13.34
CA LEU A 71 22.56 30.71 -14.02
C LEU A 71 23.19 29.32 -14.15
N ILE A 72 23.32 28.82 -15.38
CA ILE A 72 24.05 27.60 -15.70
C ILE A 72 25.50 28.03 -15.96
N GLY A 73 26.39 27.79 -15.00
CA GLY A 73 27.84 27.87 -15.22
C GLY A 73 28.35 26.56 -15.82
N GLU A 74 29.09 26.65 -16.93
CA GLU A 74 29.79 25.53 -17.57
C GLU A 74 30.97 24.99 -16.72
N PRO A 75 31.44 23.75 -16.97
CA PRO A 75 32.42 23.11 -16.11
C PRO A 75 33.85 23.51 -16.49
N ALA A 76 34.67 23.81 -15.48
CA ALA A 76 36.12 23.89 -15.63
C ALA A 76 36.81 22.80 -14.80
N ALA A 77 37.86 22.25 -15.39
CA ALA A 77 38.54 21.00 -15.03
C ALA A 77 39.30 21.01 -13.68
N ALA A 78 39.51 19.80 -13.16
CA ALA A 78 40.44 19.44 -12.06
C ALA A 78 41.92 19.67 -12.49
N PRO A 79 42.96 19.68 -11.61
CA PRO A 79 43.05 18.91 -10.34
C PRO A 79 43.77 19.57 -9.13
N GLY A 80 43.65 18.95 -7.95
CA GLY A 80 44.70 19.06 -6.91
C GLY A 80 44.23 19.21 -5.45
N GLN A 81 44.45 18.15 -4.67
CA GLN A 81 44.87 18.04 -3.25
C GLN A 81 43.99 18.57 -2.09
N ASP A 82 43.70 17.59 -1.21
CA ASP A 82 43.76 17.60 0.26
C ASP A 82 43.31 18.84 1.05
N GLY A 83 42.23 18.66 1.82
CA GLY A 83 41.84 19.56 2.89
C GLY A 83 40.53 19.13 3.51
N GLY A 84 40.58 18.62 4.74
CA GLY A 84 39.41 18.22 5.50
C GLY A 84 38.43 19.39 5.73
N ALA A 85 37.16 19.14 5.46
CA ALA A 85 36.05 19.95 5.96
C ALA A 85 34.84 19.04 6.15
N SER A 86 34.49 18.81 7.42
CA SER A 86 33.22 18.26 7.87
C SER A 86 32.09 19.23 7.49
N GLY A 87 31.57 19.10 6.29
CA GLY A 87 30.35 19.76 5.86
C GLY A 87 29.14 18.91 6.24
N SER A 88 28.50 19.21 7.38
CA SER A 88 27.15 18.75 7.68
C SER A 88 26.15 19.50 6.80
N GLY A 89 26.21 19.28 5.49
CA GLY A 89 25.16 19.69 4.57
C GLY A 89 24.17 18.54 4.48
N THR A 90 22.93 18.75 4.91
CA THR A 90 21.84 17.82 4.56
C THR A 90 21.86 17.66 3.04
N PRO A 91 22.06 16.45 2.50
CA PRO A 91 22.10 16.27 1.05
C PRO A 91 20.78 16.75 0.45
N ALA A 92 20.86 17.44 -0.69
CA ALA A 92 19.69 17.94 -1.40
C ALA A 92 18.66 16.81 -1.59
N PRO A 93 17.34 17.12 -1.52
CA PRO A 93 16.30 16.12 -1.63
C PRO A 93 16.46 15.35 -2.95
N ARG A 94 16.49 14.02 -2.86
CA ARG A 94 16.68 13.16 -4.03
C ARG A 94 15.43 13.22 -4.92
N PRO A 95 15.59 13.27 -6.25
CA PRO A 95 14.46 13.22 -7.17
C PRO A 95 13.60 11.97 -6.95
N LEU A 96 12.28 12.12 -7.10
CA LEU A 96 11.30 11.05 -6.86
C LEU A 96 11.66 9.70 -7.53
N PRO A 97 12.06 9.64 -8.82
CA PRO A 97 12.47 8.37 -9.44
C PRO A 97 13.62 7.67 -8.71
N ALA A 98 14.64 8.43 -8.30
CA ALA A 98 15.79 7.89 -7.57
C ALA A 98 15.44 7.49 -6.13
N SER A 99 14.53 8.22 -5.49
CA SER A 99 14.02 7.90 -4.15
C SER A 99 13.22 6.59 -4.17
N LEU A 100 12.26 6.46 -5.09
CA LEU A 100 11.45 5.25 -5.25
C LEU A 100 12.29 4.04 -5.63
N ALA A 101 13.23 4.18 -6.58
CA ALA A 101 14.13 3.10 -6.98
C ALA A 101 14.99 2.60 -5.80
N ARG A 102 15.52 3.52 -4.97
CA ARG A 102 16.29 3.13 -3.78
C ARG A 102 15.45 2.39 -2.74
N VAL A 103 14.19 2.79 -2.54
CA VAL A 103 13.29 2.07 -1.62
C VAL A 103 13.07 0.64 -2.11
N TRP A 104 12.79 0.45 -3.40
CA TRP A 104 12.67 -0.89 -3.98
C TRP A 104 13.95 -1.71 -3.85
N GLN A 105 15.12 -1.11 -4.12
CA GLN A 105 16.41 -1.80 -3.92
C GLN A 105 16.61 -2.26 -2.48
N ARG A 106 16.29 -1.41 -1.50
CA ARG A 106 16.36 -1.76 -0.07
C ARG A 106 15.40 -2.90 0.29
N ILE A 107 14.16 -2.87 -0.23
CA ILE A 107 13.18 -3.96 -0.03
C ILE A 107 13.72 -5.26 -0.61
N ARG A 108 14.21 -5.28 -1.86
CA ARG A 108 14.74 -6.50 -2.49
C ARG A 108 15.98 -7.02 -1.80
N ALA A 109 16.87 -6.13 -1.35
CA ALA A 109 18.05 -6.51 -0.58
C ALA A 109 17.66 -7.12 0.78
N ALA A 110 16.65 -6.57 1.46
CA ALA A 110 16.13 -7.13 2.70
C ALA A 110 15.46 -8.49 2.48
N GLU A 111 14.66 -8.64 1.41
CA GLU A 111 14.06 -9.92 1.04
C GLU A 111 15.15 -11.00 0.87
N GLN A 112 16.18 -10.69 0.09
CA GLN A 112 17.31 -11.60 -0.13
C GLN A 112 18.07 -11.90 1.18
N ARG A 113 18.41 -10.87 1.96
CA ARG A 113 19.20 -11.00 3.19
C ARG A 113 18.55 -11.92 4.21
N TYR A 114 17.22 -11.89 4.30
CA TYR A 114 16.46 -12.65 5.30
C TYR A 114 15.76 -13.88 4.73
N GLY A 115 16.17 -14.35 3.53
CA GLY A 115 15.64 -15.58 2.93
C GLY A 115 14.15 -15.53 2.59
N ARG A 116 13.62 -14.33 2.32
CA ARG A 116 12.23 -14.12 1.92
C ARG A 116 12.06 -14.42 0.43
N ALA A 117 10.88 -14.90 0.05
CA ALA A 117 10.55 -15.07 -1.36
C ALA A 117 10.61 -13.71 -2.10
N PRO A 118 11.22 -13.65 -3.30
CA PRO A 118 11.26 -12.43 -4.10
C PRO A 118 9.85 -11.91 -4.38
N GLY A 119 9.59 -10.63 -4.12
CA GLY A 119 8.26 -10.05 -4.33
C GLY A 119 7.25 -10.33 -3.21
N SER A 120 7.67 -10.97 -2.11
CA SER A 120 6.79 -11.22 -0.96
C SER A 120 6.41 -9.97 -0.16
N VAL A 121 7.10 -8.85 -0.40
CA VAL A 121 6.86 -7.57 0.28
C VAL A 121 6.32 -6.54 -0.71
N ALA A 122 5.10 -6.06 -0.44
CA ALA A 122 4.48 -4.94 -1.14
C ALA A 122 4.94 -3.60 -0.56
N LEU A 123 5.02 -2.58 -1.43
CA LEU A 123 5.29 -1.20 -1.04
C LEU A 123 4.00 -0.38 -1.06
N LEU A 124 3.61 0.14 0.10
CA LEU A 124 2.58 1.17 0.22
C LEU A 124 3.24 2.55 0.31
N ALA A 125 3.08 3.37 -0.73
CA ALA A 125 3.61 4.73 -0.73
C ALA A 125 2.69 5.66 0.08
N VAL A 126 3.21 6.24 1.16
CA VAL A 126 2.42 7.09 2.06
C VAL A 126 2.49 8.54 1.60
N THR A 127 1.35 9.10 1.21
CA THR A 127 1.25 10.39 0.51
C THR A 127 0.50 11.46 1.30
N LYS A 128 0.23 11.23 2.60
CA LYS A 128 -0.35 12.25 3.48
C LYS A 128 0.49 13.54 3.46
N ALA A 129 -0.19 14.68 3.42
CA ALA A 129 0.40 16.02 3.29
C ALA A 129 1.09 16.32 1.94
N PHE A 130 1.05 15.40 0.96
CA PHE A 130 1.50 15.67 -0.40
C PHE A 130 0.29 15.78 -1.34
N GLY A 131 0.36 16.68 -2.33
CA GLY A 131 -0.72 16.91 -3.28
C GLY A 131 -0.88 15.78 -4.32
N PRO A 132 -1.95 15.84 -5.15
CA PRO A 132 -2.20 14.85 -6.20
C PRO A 132 -1.06 14.75 -7.22
N GLU A 133 -0.29 15.80 -7.44
CA GLU A 133 0.88 15.80 -8.33
C GLU A 133 1.97 14.81 -7.90
N ALA A 134 2.20 14.65 -6.59
CA ALA A 134 3.16 13.68 -6.06
C ALA A 134 2.68 12.24 -6.29
N VAL A 135 1.38 11.99 -6.13
CA VAL A 135 0.75 10.69 -6.42
C VAL A 135 0.85 10.38 -7.91
N ALA A 136 0.47 11.33 -8.77
CA ALA A 136 0.55 11.17 -10.22
C ALA A 136 1.99 10.87 -10.67
N ALA A 137 2.97 11.61 -10.14
CA ALA A 137 4.38 11.38 -10.45
C ALA A 137 4.90 10.02 -9.97
N ALA A 138 4.45 9.51 -8.81
CA ALA A 138 4.79 8.17 -8.37
C ALA A 138 4.08 7.09 -9.20
N ALA A 139 2.83 7.35 -9.61
CA ALA A 139 2.02 6.42 -10.40
C ALA A 139 2.57 6.22 -11.82
N THR A 140 3.09 7.27 -12.45
CA THR A 140 3.78 7.17 -13.76
C THR A 140 5.06 6.35 -13.68
N LEU A 141 5.69 6.28 -12.50
CA LEU A 141 6.84 5.41 -12.22
C LEU A 141 6.46 3.98 -11.84
N GLY A 142 5.17 3.62 -11.93
CA GLY A 142 4.68 2.26 -11.70
C GLY A 142 4.17 1.99 -10.28
N GLN A 143 4.23 2.95 -9.36
CA GLN A 143 3.59 2.79 -8.04
C GLN A 143 2.06 2.68 -8.23
N ARG A 144 1.41 1.81 -7.45
CA ARG A 144 -0.04 1.55 -7.56
C ARG A 144 -0.78 1.75 -6.26
N ALA A 145 -0.18 1.36 -5.14
CA ALA A 145 -0.79 1.43 -3.82
C ALA A 145 -0.35 2.68 -3.06
N PHE A 146 -1.31 3.42 -2.54
CA PHE A 146 -1.11 4.67 -1.79
C PHE A 146 -1.81 4.65 -0.43
N GLY A 147 -1.10 5.15 0.59
CA GLY A 147 -1.58 5.20 1.97
C GLY A 147 -1.88 6.64 2.40
N GLU A 148 -3.08 6.83 2.96
CA GLU A 148 -3.55 8.14 3.44
C GLU A 148 -4.02 8.10 4.89
N ASN A 149 -3.79 9.20 5.61
CA ASN A 149 -4.18 9.34 7.01
C ASN A 149 -5.48 10.14 7.21
N TYR A 150 -5.84 11.00 6.25
CA TYR A 150 -6.95 11.95 6.40
C TYR A 150 -7.96 11.76 5.27
N ALA A 151 -9.19 11.36 5.62
CA ALA A 151 -10.19 10.94 4.62
C ALA A 151 -10.56 12.07 3.65
N GLN A 152 -10.72 13.30 4.13
CA GLN A 152 -11.01 14.47 3.30
C GLN A 152 -9.90 14.77 2.31
N GLU A 153 -8.66 14.81 2.79
CA GLU A 153 -7.48 15.04 1.94
C GLU A 153 -7.40 13.97 0.84
N ALA A 154 -7.56 12.71 1.22
CA ALA A 154 -7.52 11.59 0.30
C ALA A 154 -8.61 11.68 -0.78
N ILE A 155 -9.84 12.02 -0.42
CA ILE A 155 -10.94 12.13 -1.40
C ILE A 155 -10.72 13.28 -2.37
N ALA A 156 -10.25 14.44 -1.87
CA ALA A 156 -9.88 15.56 -2.74
C ALA A 156 -8.78 15.14 -3.73
N LYS A 157 -7.79 14.37 -3.26
CA LYS A 157 -6.69 13.82 -4.06
C LYS A 157 -7.20 12.82 -5.11
N MET A 158 -8.05 11.88 -4.73
CA MET A 158 -8.67 10.90 -5.64
C MET A 158 -9.50 11.60 -6.73
N ALA A 159 -10.29 12.61 -6.35
CA ALA A 159 -11.10 13.38 -7.29
C ALA A 159 -10.23 14.15 -8.30
N ALA A 160 -9.17 14.82 -7.82
CA ALA A 160 -8.21 15.49 -8.69
C ALA A 160 -7.53 14.51 -9.66
N LEU A 161 -7.18 13.31 -9.19
CA LEU A 161 -6.52 12.27 -9.99
C LEU A 161 -7.45 11.60 -11.02
N GLY A 162 -8.76 11.56 -10.78
CA GLY A 162 -9.74 10.99 -11.71
C GLY A 162 -9.76 11.66 -13.08
N GLY A 163 -9.32 12.92 -13.17
CA GLY A 163 -9.19 13.67 -14.42
C GLY A 163 -7.82 13.55 -15.12
N TYR A 164 -6.83 12.85 -14.53
CA TYR A 164 -5.50 12.77 -15.11
C TYR A 164 -5.45 11.72 -16.25
N PRO A 165 -5.15 12.13 -17.49
CA PRO A 165 -5.13 11.22 -18.62
C PRO A 165 -3.99 10.20 -18.49
N GLY A 166 -4.32 8.93 -18.72
CA GLY A 166 -3.35 7.84 -18.77
C GLY A 166 -2.90 7.31 -17.40
N LEU A 167 -3.49 7.78 -16.29
CA LEU A 167 -3.25 7.13 -15.00
C LEU A 167 -3.95 5.77 -14.94
N PRO A 168 -3.26 4.74 -14.42
CA PRO A 168 -3.87 3.45 -14.14
C PRO A 168 -4.80 3.55 -12.94
N GLN A 169 -5.63 2.53 -12.74
CA GLN A 169 -6.38 2.39 -11.49
C GLN A 169 -5.39 2.29 -10.32
N LEU A 170 -5.58 3.15 -9.33
CA LEU A 170 -4.78 3.19 -8.11
C LEU A 170 -5.51 2.46 -6.98
N GLU A 171 -4.73 1.89 -6.07
CA GLU A 171 -5.22 1.24 -4.85
C GLU A 171 -4.99 2.17 -3.65
N TRP A 172 -6.04 2.41 -2.88
CA TRP A 172 -6.03 3.33 -1.75
C TRP A 172 -6.24 2.60 -0.42
N HIS A 173 -5.34 2.87 0.52
CA HIS A 173 -5.38 2.36 1.88
C HIS A 173 -5.56 3.51 2.86
N PHE A 174 -6.59 3.43 3.71
CA PHE A 174 -6.70 4.30 4.86
C PHE A 174 -5.87 3.71 6.01
N ILE A 175 -4.88 4.47 6.49
CA ILE A 175 -3.92 4.01 7.51
C ILE A 175 -3.84 4.95 8.72
N GLY A 176 -4.71 5.96 8.79
CA GLY A 176 -4.80 6.90 9.91
C GLY A 176 -5.82 6.46 10.98
N PRO A 177 -5.85 7.12 12.14
CA PRO A 177 -6.88 6.88 13.14
C PRO A 177 -8.28 7.19 12.60
N ILE A 178 -9.26 6.34 12.92
CA ILE A 178 -10.61 6.44 12.35
C ILE A 178 -11.56 7.16 13.31
N GLN A 179 -12.06 8.31 12.87
CA GLN A 179 -13.16 9.02 13.50
C GLN A 179 -14.51 8.47 12.99
N SER A 180 -15.46 8.24 13.89
CA SER A 180 -16.75 7.61 13.55
C SER A 180 -17.54 8.38 12.48
N ASN A 181 -17.46 9.72 12.45
CA ASN A 181 -18.11 10.57 11.45
C ASN A 181 -17.44 10.49 10.05
N LYS A 182 -16.26 9.90 9.93
CA LYS A 182 -15.54 9.74 8.65
C LYS A 182 -15.70 8.34 8.03
N THR A 183 -16.28 7.39 8.77
CA THR A 183 -16.44 5.99 8.32
C THR A 183 -17.14 5.84 6.97
N ARG A 184 -18.17 6.65 6.67
CA ARG A 184 -18.88 6.57 5.38
C ARG A 184 -17.96 6.92 4.20
N LEU A 185 -17.23 8.03 4.34
CA LEU A 185 -16.25 8.47 3.34
C LEU A 185 -15.16 7.43 3.13
N ILE A 186 -14.71 6.77 4.20
CA ILE A 186 -13.72 5.70 4.09
C ILE A 186 -14.31 4.48 3.36
N ALA A 187 -15.52 4.05 3.75
CA ALA A 187 -16.20 2.88 3.19
C ALA A 187 -16.56 3.05 1.71
N GLU A 188 -16.84 4.26 1.23
CA GLU A 188 -17.24 4.50 -0.16
C GLU A 188 -16.05 4.65 -1.12
N HIS A 189 -14.87 5.05 -0.63
CA HIS A 189 -13.76 5.46 -1.50
C HIS A 189 -12.51 4.56 -1.43
N PHE A 190 -12.25 3.88 -0.31
CA PHE A 190 -11.01 3.11 -0.13
C PHE A 190 -11.19 1.64 -0.53
N GLN A 191 -10.09 1.00 -0.93
CA GLN A 191 -10.04 -0.45 -1.12
C GLN A 191 -9.61 -1.15 0.17
N TRP A 192 -8.80 -0.48 0.99
CA TRP A 192 -8.25 -1.02 2.23
C TRP A 192 -8.40 -0.07 3.42
N VAL A 193 -8.61 -0.63 4.61
CA VAL A 193 -8.50 0.06 5.90
C VAL A 193 -7.58 -0.74 6.81
N GLN A 194 -6.50 -0.13 7.28
CA GLN A 194 -5.48 -0.84 8.06
C GLN A 194 -5.53 -0.56 9.57
N SER A 195 -6.38 0.38 9.99
CA SER A 195 -6.39 0.97 11.34
C SER A 195 -7.65 0.65 12.13
N ILE A 196 -8.21 -0.56 11.98
CA ILE A 196 -9.35 -0.98 12.79
C ILE A 196 -8.86 -1.40 14.17
N ASP A 197 -9.25 -0.65 15.20
CA ASP A 197 -8.89 -0.89 16.60
C ASP A 197 -10.10 -1.20 17.51
N ARG A 198 -11.33 -1.17 16.96
CA ARG A 198 -12.54 -1.42 17.73
C ARG A 198 -13.72 -1.84 16.85
N LEU A 199 -14.62 -2.63 17.44
CA LEU A 199 -15.75 -3.23 16.73
C LEU A 199 -16.71 -2.18 16.15
N SER A 200 -16.99 -1.11 16.89
CA SER A 200 -17.94 -0.08 16.45
C SER A 200 -17.53 0.61 15.15
N ILE A 201 -16.22 0.72 14.87
CA ILE A 201 -15.73 1.23 13.58
C ILE A 201 -15.91 0.20 12.48
N ALA A 202 -15.55 -1.06 12.73
CA ALA A 202 -15.72 -2.13 11.75
C ALA A 202 -17.20 -2.29 11.33
N GLN A 203 -18.13 -2.30 12.29
CA GLN A 203 -19.57 -2.36 12.04
C GLN A 203 -20.05 -1.20 11.15
N ARG A 204 -19.57 0.02 11.42
CA ARG A 204 -19.94 1.19 10.60
C ARG A 204 -19.38 1.09 9.18
N LEU A 205 -18.13 0.68 9.02
CA LEU A 205 -17.52 0.48 7.70
C LEU A 205 -18.27 -0.58 6.90
N SER A 206 -18.59 -1.71 7.54
CA SER A 206 -19.40 -2.80 6.97
C SER A 206 -20.76 -2.30 6.49
N ALA A 207 -21.52 -1.63 7.37
CA ALA A 207 -22.86 -1.14 7.08
C ALA A 207 -22.91 -0.03 6.04
N GLN A 208 -21.81 0.72 5.86
CA GLN A 208 -21.74 1.87 4.95
C GLN A 208 -21.06 1.55 3.62
N ARG A 209 -20.46 0.36 3.47
CA ARG A 209 -19.84 -0.08 2.22
C ARG A 209 -20.94 -0.32 1.17
N PRO A 210 -20.93 0.41 0.03
CA PRO A 210 -21.91 0.19 -1.03
C PRO A 210 -21.86 -1.25 -1.56
N PRO A 211 -23.00 -1.91 -1.79
CA PRO A 211 -23.02 -3.30 -2.27
C PRO A 211 -22.50 -3.47 -3.70
N SER A 212 -22.38 -2.37 -4.45
CA SER A 212 -21.77 -2.33 -5.78
C SER A 212 -20.25 -2.37 -5.76
N LEU A 213 -19.61 -2.17 -4.60
CA LEU A 213 -18.16 -2.25 -4.44
C LEU A 213 -17.74 -3.62 -3.90
N PRO A 214 -16.51 -4.08 -4.20
CA PRO A 214 -15.95 -5.26 -3.52
C PRO A 214 -15.92 -5.06 -2.01
N ALA A 215 -15.90 -6.16 -1.25
CA ALA A 215 -15.70 -6.11 0.19
C ALA A 215 -14.43 -5.31 0.53
N LEU A 216 -14.55 -4.42 1.51
CA LEU A 216 -13.45 -3.60 2.00
C LEU A 216 -12.43 -4.51 2.68
N GLN A 217 -11.18 -4.43 2.23
CA GLN A 217 -10.10 -5.23 2.80
C GLN A 217 -9.65 -4.57 4.11
N VAL A 218 -9.62 -5.32 5.21
CA VAL A 218 -9.34 -4.74 6.53
C VAL A 218 -8.23 -5.44 7.27
N LEU A 219 -7.42 -4.64 7.98
CA LEU A 219 -6.45 -5.12 8.96
C LEU A 219 -6.86 -4.61 10.35
N LEU A 220 -6.54 -5.39 11.37
CA LEU A 220 -6.66 -4.94 12.76
C LEU A 220 -5.35 -4.29 13.19
N GLU A 221 -5.44 -3.09 13.75
CA GLU A 221 -4.31 -2.39 14.34
C GLU A 221 -4.04 -2.92 15.74
N VAL A 222 -2.81 -3.36 15.99
CA VAL A 222 -2.40 -3.94 17.27
C VAL A 222 -1.38 -3.04 17.94
N ASN A 223 -1.60 -2.77 19.22
CA ASN A 223 -0.62 -2.10 20.06
C ASN A 223 0.44 -3.09 20.55
N VAL A 224 1.58 -3.14 19.85
CA VAL A 224 2.75 -3.97 20.21
C VAL A 224 3.74 -3.25 21.14
N SER A 225 3.48 -1.98 21.49
CA SER A 225 4.34 -1.22 22.41
C SER A 225 3.93 -1.31 23.87
N GLY A 226 2.69 -1.75 24.17
CA GLY A 226 2.16 -1.81 25.54
C GLY A 226 1.87 -0.45 26.19
N GLU A 227 2.13 0.66 25.50
CA GLU A 227 1.80 2.00 25.98
C GLU A 227 0.31 2.29 25.74
N ALA A 228 -0.45 2.58 26.80
CA ALA A 228 -1.89 2.86 26.73
C ALA A 228 -2.24 4.10 25.88
N SER A 229 -1.28 4.99 25.61
CA SER A 229 -1.44 6.19 24.79
C SER A 229 -1.40 5.93 23.28
N LYS A 230 -0.98 4.73 22.85
CA LYS A 230 -0.89 4.35 21.45
C LYS A 230 -2.14 3.58 21.01
N GLY A 231 -2.57 3.86 19.78
CA GLY A 231 -3.74 3.23 19.18
C GLY A 231 -3.56 1.73 18.92
N GLY A 232 -4.66 1.06 18.60
CA GLY A 232 -4.70 -0.38 18.36
C GLY A 232 -5.23 -1.20 19.53
N VAL A 233 -5.70 -2.41 19.23
CA VAL A 233 -6.13 -3.38 20.24
C VAL A 233 -4.96 -4.00 20.99
N THR A 234 -5.21 -4.42 22.22
CA THR A 234 -4.27 -5.25 22.96
C THR A 234 -4.26 -6.69 22.42
N ALA A 235 -3.20 -7.44 22.73
CA ALA A 235 -3.12 -8.87 22.40
C ALA A 235 -4.28 -9.69 23.02
N ALA A 236 -4.80 -9.26 24.17
CA ALA A 236 -5.90 -9.92 24.87
C ALA A 236 -7.26 -9.70 24.16
N GLU A 237 -7.47 -8.52 23.59
CA GLU A 237 -8.73 -8.16 22.90
C GLU A 237 -8.78 -8.65 21.45
N LEU A 238 -7.60 -8.94 20.87
CA LEU A 238 -7.44 -9.23 19.44
C LEU A 238 -8.35 -10.36 18.96
N ASP A 239 -8.34 -11.51 19.65
CA ASP A 239 -9.08 -12.70 19.21
C ASP A 239 -10.60 -12.42 19.17
N ALA A 240 -11.12 -11.76 20.21
CA ALA A 240 -12.54 -11.41 20.31
C ALA A 240 -12.97 -10.38 19.27
N LEU A 241 -12.12 -9.38 18.98
CA LEU A 241 -12.39 -8.43 17.91
C LEU A 241 -12.36 -9.11 16.54
N ALA A 242 -11.34 -9.91 16.26
CA ALA A 242 -11.16 -10.57 14.99
C ALA A 242 -12.30 -11.54 14.65
N ALA A 243 -12.77 -12.33 15.63
CA ALA A 243 -13.91 -13.21 15.47
C ALA A 243 -15.17 -12.44 15.04
N GLN A 244 -15.42 -11.27 15.63
CA GLN A 244 -16.57 -10.44 15.28
C GLN A 244 -16.40 -9.74 13.92
N VAL A 245 -15.21 -9.21 13.63
CA VAL A 245 -14.92 -8.54 12.35
C VAL A 245 -15.00 -9.52 11.18
N ALA A 246 -14.56 -10.76 11.35
CA ALA A 246 -14.65 -11.80 10.33
C ALA A 246 -16.10 -12.17 9.94
N LEU A 247 -17.08 -11.84 10.78
CA LEU A 247 -18.50 -12.09 10.50
C LEU A 247 -19.18 -10.95 9.75
N LEU A 248 -18.56 -9.76 9.72
CA LEU A 248 -19.18 -8.56 9.16
C LEU A 248 -19.27 -8.68 7.63
N PRO A 249 -20.48 -8.50 7.05
CA PRO A 249 -20.62 -8.49 5.60
C PRO A 249 -19.86 -7.29 5.03
N GLN A 250 -19.52 -7.34 3.75
CA GLN A 250 -18.81 -6.25 3.06
C GLN A 250 -17.42 -5.90 3.60
N LEU A 251 -16.91 -6.62 4.61
CA LEU A 251 -15.52 -6.57 5.04
C LEU A 251 -14.85 -7.91 4.73
N GLN A 252 -13.56 -7.85 4.46
CA GLN A 252 -12.71 -9.02 4.37
C GLN A 252 -11.52 -8.82 5.29
N LEU A 253 -11.47 -9.56 6.39
CA LEU A 253 -10.35 -9.53 7.32
C LEU A 253 -9.13 -10.19 6.66
N ARG A 254 -8.04 -9.43 6.53
CA ARG A 254 -6.82 -9.84 5.80
C ARG A 254 -5.57 -9.98 6.65
N GLY A 255 -5.59 -9.54 7.90
CA GLY A 255 -4.45 -9.69 8.80
C GLY A 255 -4.30 -8.52 9.77
N LEU A 256 -3.05 -8.19 10.09
CA LEU A 256 -2.72 -7.26 11.16
C LEU A 256 -1.86 -6.09 10.67
N MET A 257 -1.93 -4.99 11.42
CA MET A 257 -1.11 -3.81 11.25
C MET A 257 -0.55 -3.39 12.61
N ALA A 258 0.69 -2.90 12.65
CA ALA A 258 1.20 -2.21 13.83
C ALA A 258 2.14 -1.05 13.48
N ILE A 259 2.23 -0.11 14.41
CA ILE A 259 3.19 1.00 14.42
C ILE A 259 3.95 0.92 15.75
N PRO A 260 5.11 0.24 15.79
CA PRO A 260 5.92 0.17 17.00
C PRO A 260 6.47 1.53 17.44
N GLN A 261 7.06 1.56 18.63
CA GLN A 261 7.82 2.70 19.10
C GLN A 261 8.97 3.05 18.12
N ALA A 262 9.09 4.33 17.77
CA ALA A 262 10.17 4.82 16.94
C ALA A 262 11.50 4.86 17.72
N GLY A 263 12.62 4.78 16.99
CA GLY A 263 13.96 4.96 17.56
C GLY A 263 14.49 3.77 18.37
N LEU A 264 13.80 2.63 18.36
CA LEU A 264 14.34 1.41 18.96
C LEU A 264 15.61 0.95 18.23
N PRO A 265 16.59 0.36 18.95
CA PRO A 265 17.69 -0.36 18.31
C PRO A 265 17.16 -1.57 17.52
N LEU A 266 17.96 -2.09 16.59
CA LEU A 266 17.54 -3.18 15.69
C LEU A 266 16.91 -4.38 16.41
N ALA A 267 17.49 -4.79 17.55
CA ALA A 267 16.94 -5.89 18.35
C ALA A 267 15.52 -5.59 18.87
N GLY A 268 15.28 -4.36 19.33
CA GLY A 268 13.97 -3.90 19.79
C GLY A 268 12.96 -3.79 18.65
N GLN A 269 13.38 -3.26 17.49
CA GLN A 269 12.54 -3.22 16.29
C GLN A 269 12.07 -4.64 15.90
N ARG A 270 13.02 -5.59 15.83
CA ARG A 270 12.71 -6.99 15.51
C ARG A 270 11.78 -7.63 16.53
N ALA A 271 12.00 -7.40 17.83
CA ALA A 271 11.12 -7.94 18.87
C ALA A 271 9.66 -7.49 18.69
N SER A 272 9.42 -6.20 18.44
CA SER A 272 8.06 -5.69 18.21
C SER A 272 7.41 -6.27 16.95
N PHE A 273 8.16 -6.46 15.87
CA PHE A 273 7.62 -7.05 14.64
C PHE A 273 7.41 -8.57 14.75
N ALA A 274 8.29 -9.28 15.47
CA ALA A 274 8.11 -10.70 15.79
C ALA A 274 6.82 -10.94 16.57
N GLN A 275 6.53 -10.10 17.57
CA GLN A 275 5.30 -10.16 18.33
C GLN A 275 4.06 -10.04 17.41
N LEU A 276 4.07 -9.13 16.43
CA LEU A 276 2.94 -9.01 15.50
C LEU A 276 2.78 -10.26 14.62
N ARG A 277 3.88 -10.85 14.14
CA ARG A 277 3.86 -12.10 13.37
C ARG A 277 3.24 -13.23 14.19
N GLU A 278 3.71 -13.42 15.42
CA GLU A 278 3.22 -14.47 16.33
C GLU A 278 1.73 -14.29 16.64
N LEU A 279 1.26 -13.04 16.80
CA LEU A 279 -0.16 -12.74 16.96
C LEU A 279 -0.98 -13.10 15.72
N LEU A 280 -0.47 -12.91 14.51
CA LEU A 280 -1.16 -13.33 13.29
C LEU A 280 -1.23 -14.86 13.17
N GLU A 281 -0.15 -15.56 13.52
CA GLU A 281 -0.09 -17.03 13.54
C GLU A 281 -1.11 -17.60 14.53
N ARG A 282 -1.13 -17.10 15.77
CA ARG A 282 -2.14 -17.45 16.77
C ARG A 282 -3.56 -17.16 16.26
N LEU A 283 -3.77 -16.03 15.59
CA LEU A 283 -5.09 -15.66 15.09
C LEU A 283 -5.57 -16.58 13.96
N ARG A 284 -4.66 -17.04 13.08
CA ARG A 284 -4.97 -18.05 12.06
C ARG A 284 -5.48 -19.35 12.70
N GLU A 285 -4.79 -19.83 13.74
CA GLU A 285 -5.22 -21.02 14.47
C GLU A 285 -6.56 -20.80 15.18
N HIS A 286 -6.75 -19.62 15.79
CA HIS A 286 -7.98 -19.28 16.49
C HIS A 286 -9.19 -19.31 15.55
N LEU A 287 -9.09 -18.67 14.38
CA LEU A 287 -10.20 -18.55 13.42
C LEU A 287 -10.37 -19.79 12.52
N ALA A 288 -9.40 -20.70 12.48
CA ALA A 288 -9.54 -21.98 11.79
C ALA A 288 -10.38 -23.00 12.59
N ARG A 289 -10.54 -22.80 13.91
CA ARG A 289 -11.32 -23.72 14.75
C ARG A 289 -12.83 -23.52 14.49
N PRO A 290 -13.61 -24.61 14.35
CA PRO A 290 -15.06 -24.50 14.29
C PRO A 290 -15.60 -23.89 15.58
N ALA A 291 -16.55 -22.96 15.47
CA ALA A 291 -17.22 -22.43 16.64
C ALA A 291 -18.01 -23.57 17.35
N PRO A 292 -17.99 -23.64 18.70
CA PRO A 292 -18.75 -24.65 19.43
C PRO A 292 -20.25 -24.59 19.04
N GLY A 293 -20.80 -25.71 18.57
CA GLY A 293 -22.20 -25.79 18.16
C GLY A 293 -22.52 -25.24 16.76
N ALA A 294 -21.53 -24.86 15.95
CA ALA A 294 -21.76 -24.44 14.58
C ALA A 294 -22.24 -25.60 13.70
N SER A 295 -23.36 -25.40 13.01
CA SER A 295 -23.79 -26.28 11.92
C SER A 295 -22.73 -26.33 10.81
N PRO A 296 -22.64 -27.43 10.04
CA PRO A 296 -21.60 -27.65 9.02
C PRO A 296 -21.66 -26.72 7.79
N GLN A 297 -22.40 -25.61 7.86
CA GLN A 297 -22.28 -24.52 6.89
C GLN A 297 -20.96 -23.77 7.15
N VAL A 298 -19.87 -24.38 6.71
CA VAL A 298 -18.50 -23.91 6.88
C VAL A 298 -18.34 -22.64 6.03
N ARG A 299 -18.33 -21.47 6.67
CA ARG A 299 -17.71 -20.30 6.03
C ARG A 299 -16.20 -20.56 5.97
N PRO A 300 -15.54 -20.34 4.83
CA PRO A 300 -14.10 -20.47 4.76
C PRO A 300 -13.45 -19.49 5.75
N ALA A 301 -12.43 -19.96 6.48
CA ALA A 301 -11.65 -19.12 7.37
C ALA A 301 -11.09 -17.91 6.60
N PRO A 302 -11.00 -16.72 7.23
CA PRO A 302 -10.49 -15.53 6.55
C PRO A 302 -9.05 -15.75 6.07
N LEU A 303 -8.74 -15.23 4.88
CA LEU A 303 -7.38 -15.23 4.34
C LEU A 303 -6.55 -14.19 5.09
N LEU A 304 -5.95 -14.60 6.20
CA LEU A 304 -5.06 -13.78 7.03
C LEU A 304 -3.64 -13.77 6.47
N ASP A 305 -3.39 -13.05 5.37
CA ASP A 305 -2.14 -13.06 4.61
C ASP A 305 -1.32 -11.75 4.69
N ILE A 306 -1.84 -10.72 5.34
CA ILE A 306 -1.20 -9.40 5.41
C ILE A 306 -0.63 -9.09 6.80
N LEU A 307 0.67 -8.77 6.84
CA LEU A 307 1.34 -8.08 7.93
C LEU A 307 1.79 -6.72 7.43
N SER A 308 1.01 -5.68 7.75
CA SER A 308 1.39 -4.30 7.46
C SER A 308 2.24 -3.76 8.60
N MET A 309 3.55 -3.74 8.41
CA MET A 309 4.51 -3.25 9.39
C MET A 309 5.83 -2.84 8.73
N GLY A 310 6.50 -1.85 9.33
CA GLY A 310 7.71 -1.25 8.79
C GLY A 310 7.44 0.07 8.04
N MET A 311 8.24 1.07 8.37
CA MET A 311 8.27 2.43 7.81
C MET A 311 9.68 2.77 7.33
N SER A 312 9.90 3.98 6.82
CA SER A 312 11.17 4.43 6.21
C SER A 312 12.45 4.05 6.97
N ALA A 313 12.40 4.01 8.30
CA ALA A 313 13.54 3.83 9.20
C ALA A 313 13.76 2.39 9.68
N ASP A 314 12.75 1.52 9.58
CA ASP A 314 12.74 0.20 10.24
C ASP A 314 12.16 -0.92 9.37
N PHE A 315 11.81 -0.65 8.10
CA PHE A 315 11.20 -1.66 7.26
C PHE A 315 12.11 -2.87 6.98
N GLU A 316 13.44 -2.72 7.00
CA GLU A 316 14.34 -3.88 6.89
C GLU A 316 14.18 -4.85 8.07
N ALA A 317 14.02 -4.34 9.29
CA ALA A 317 13.73 -5.15 10.45
C ALA A 317 12.33 -5.78 10.35
N ALA A 318 11.34 -5.04 9.83
CA ALA A 318 10.00 -5.57 9.60
C ALA A 318 9.98 -6.72 8.57
N ILE A 319 10.75 -6.59 7.49
CA ILE A 319 10.90 -7.64 6.46
C ILE A 319 11.56 -8.88 7.04
N ALA A 320 12.58 -8.71 7.90
CA ALA A 320 13.22 -9.81 8.62
C ALA A 320 12.22 -10.62 9.46
N GLU A 321 11.18 -9.97 9.97
CA GLU A 321 10.24 -10.57 10.92
C GLU A 321 8.90 -10.98 10.35
N GLY A 322 8.64 -10.82 9.05
CA GLY A 322 7.38 -11.30 8.50
C GLY A 322 6.65 -10.36 7.57
N SER A 323 7.01 -9.07 7.54
CA SER A 323 6.22 -8.05 6.84
C SER A 323 5.89 -8.47 5.41
N THR A 324 4.63 -8.29 5.02
CA THR A 324 4.17 -8.47 3.63
C THR A 324 3.82 -7.14 2.99
N MET A 325 3.78 -6.07 3.77
CA MET A 325 3.55 -4.71 3.29
C MET A 325 4.29 -3.70 4.17
N VAL A 326 5.13 -2.88 3.54
CA VAL A 326 5.86 -1.77 4.19
C VAL A 326 5.28 -0.43 3.78
N ARG A 327 5.21 0.52 4.71
CA ARG A 327 4.56 1.82 4.52
C ARG A 327 5.58 2.95 4.50
N VAL A 328 5.93 3.45 3.32
CA VAL A 328 7.07 4.36 3.16
C VAL A 328 6.61 5.72 2.66
N GLY A 329 6.92 6.78 3.41
CA GLY A 329 6.61 8.17 3.04
C GLY A 329 7.88 8.98 2.79
N SER A 330 8.56 9.39 3.86
CA SER A 330 9.71 10.30 3.80
C SER A 330 10.87 9.83 2.92
N ALA A 331 11.12 8.52 2.85
CA ALA A 331 12.18 7.98 1.99
C ALA A 331 11.83 8.02 0.48
N ILE A 332 10.56 8.25 0.12
CA ILE A 332 10.07 8.41 -1.26
C ILE A 332 9.91 9.90 -1.59
N PHE A 333 9.15 10.64 -0.77
CA PHE A 333 8.70 12.00 -1.09
C PHE A 333 9.50 13.12 -0.41
N GLY A 334 10.41 12.78 0.51
CA GLY A 334 11.15 13.75 1.32
C GLY A 334 10.40 14.19 2.57
N GLU A 335 10.86 15.27 3.18
CA GLU A 335 10.17 15.90 4.30
C GLU A 335 8.83 16.49 3.84
N ARG A 336 7.91 16.64 4.78
CA ARG A 336 6.60 17.21 4.47
C ARG A 336 6.78 18.70 4.16
N PRO A 337 6.08 19.24 3.15
CA PRO A 337 6.00 20.67 2.96
C PRO A 337 5.30 21.36 4.14
#